data_AF-A0A3D3WFY9-F1
#
_entry.id   AF-A0A3D3WFY9-F1
#
_cell.length_a   1.000
_cell.length_b   1.000
_cell.length_c   1.000
_cell.angle_alpha   90.00
_cell.angle_beta   90.00
_cell.angle_gamma   90.00
#
_symmetry.space_group_name_H-M   'P 1'
#
loop_
_entity.id
_entity.type
_entity.pdbx_description
1 polymer ?
#
loop_
_entity_poly.entity_id
_entity_poly.type
_entity_poly.pdbx_seq_one_letter_code
_entity_poly.pdbx_strand_id
1 'polypeptide(L)'
;MPSINQLTEDKTLAALDNNKDSKSDELRDVAEQFEAIFLNFILKQARAAKLAEDPLSNSASKTYRDMLDQQYASSLSGDVDLGIAEGLMRQFGKLVE
;
A
#
# COMPACT_ATOMS: atom_id res chain seq x y z
N MET A 1 32.51 -31.69 -22.08
CA MET A 1 32.87 -30.32 -21.63
C MET A 1 31.70 -29.42 -22.01
N PRO A 2 31.02 -28.78 -21.05
CA PRO A 2 29.95 -27.83 -21.37
C PRO A 2 30.56 -26.62 -22.10
N SER A 3 29.91 -26.14 -23.17
CA SER A 3 30.39 -25.02 -23.97
C SER A 3 30.28 -23.70 -23.20
N ILE A 4 31.29 -22.83 -23.32
CA ILE A 4 31.39 -21.53 -22.61
C ILE A 4 30.17 -20.62 -22.84
N ASN A 5 29.46 -20.75 -23.96
CA ASN A 5 28.24 -19.98 -24.25
C ASN A 5 27.02 -20.38 -23.39
N GLN A 6 26.96 -21.60 -22.84
CA GLN A 6 25.82 -22.04 -22.02
C GLN A 6 25.85 -21.46 -20.61
N LEU A 7 27.05 -21.14 -20.08
CA LEU A 7 27.24 -20.53 -18.77
C LEU A 7 26.86 -19.03 -18.74
N THR A 8 26.85 -18.37 -19.91
CA THR A 8 26.46 -16.96 -20.06
C THR A 8 24.96 -16.76 -20.26
N GLU A 9 24.24 -17.72 -20.84
CA GLU A 9 22.78 -17.64 -21.02
C GLU A 9 22.01 -17.94 -19.72
N ASP A 10 22.43 -18.93 -18.92
CA ASP A 10 21.77 -19.24 -17.64
C ASP A 10 21.84 -18.07 -16.63
N LYS A 11 22.95 -17.32 -16.64
CA LYS A 11 23.17 -16.22 -15.69
C LYS A 11 22.42 -14.95 -16.06
N THR A 12 22.15 -14.72 -17.35
CA THR A 12 21.34 -13.58 -17.82
C THR A 12 19.85 -13.85 -17.68
N LEU A 13 19.40 -15.08 -17.91
CA LEU A 13 18.00 -15.48 -17.68
C LEU A 13 17.63 -15.38 -16.19
N ALA A 14 18.50 -15.83 -15.29
CA ALA A 14 18.29 -15.68 -13.84
C ALA A 14 18.24 -14.21 -13.39
N ALA A 15 19.07 -13.33 -13.98
CA ALA A 15 19.08 -11.91 -13.60
C ALA A 15 17.82 -11.14 -14.04
N LEU A 16 17.15 -11.59 -15.11
CA LEU A 16 15.90 -11.00 -15.60
C LEU A 16 14.70 -11.43 -14.75
N ASP A 17 14.72 -12.64 -14.20
CA ASP A 17 13.68 -13.18 -13.31
C ASP A 17 13.69 -12.47 -11.95
N ASN A 18 14.87 -12.33 -11.34
CA ASN A 18 15.05 -11.64 -10.06
C ASN A 18 14.62 -10.16 -10.08
N ASN A 19 14.65 -9.50 -11.24
CA ASN A 19 14.26 -8.09 -11.38
C ASN A 19 12.74 -7.90 -11.54
N LYS A 20 12.03 -8.95 -11.92
CA LYS A 20 10.56 -8.96 -12.03
C LYS A 20 9.91 -9.17 -10.68
N ASP A 21 10.42 -10.16 -9.94
CA ASP A 21 9.98 -10.45 -8.58
C ASP A 21 10.17 -9.22 -7.68
N SER A 22 11.33 -8.55 -7.78
CA SER A 22 11.62 -7.34 -6.97
C SER A 22 10.64 -6.20 -7.22
N LYS A 23 10.19 -5.99 -8.47
CA LYS A 23 9.26 -4.89 -8.77
C LYS A 23 7.82 -5.23 -8.41
N SER A 24 7.44 -6.50 -8.51
CA SER A 24 6.15 -6.98 -8.03
C SER A 24 6.04 -6.80 -6.51
N ASP A 25 7.10 -7.12 -5.78
CA ASP A 25 7.17 -6.94 -4.33
C ASP A 25 7.11 -5.44 -3.94
N GLU A 26 7.85 -4.59 -4.64
CA GLU A 26 7.76 -3.13 -4.44
C GLU A 26 6.34 -2.59 -4.71
N LEU A 27 5.67 -3.08 -5.75
CA LEU A 27 4.30 -2.68 -6.06
C LEU A 27 3.32 -3.14 -4.97
N ARG A 28 3.53 -4.35 -4.42
CA ARG A 28 2.75 -4.90 -3.31
C ARG A 28 2.86 -4.01 -2.08
N ASP A 29 4.08 -3.65 -1.68
CA ASP A 29 4.35 -2.79 -0.52
C ASP A 29 3.70 -1.41 -0.66
N VAL A 30 3.76 -0.82 -1.85
CA VAL A 30 3.14 0.48 -2.13
C VAL A 30 1.61 0.37 -2.14
N ALA A 31 1.07 -0.73 -2.66
CA ALA A 31 -0.37 -0.97 -2.70
C ALA A 31 -0.97 -1.12 -1.29
N GLU A 32 -0.28 -1.82 -0.39
CA GLU A 32 -0.67 -1.94 1.03
C GLU A 32 -0.60 -0.60 1.77
N GLN A 33 0.46 0.19 1.53
CA GLN A 33 0.56 1.55 2.08
C GLN A 33 -0.55 2.47 1.57
N PHE A 34 -0.93 2.34 0.30
CA PHE A 34 -2.03 3.09 -0.28
C PHE A 34 -3.37 2.76 0.39
N GLU A 35 -3.63 1.48 0.67
CA GLU A 35 -4.83 1.06 1.37
C GLU A 35 -4.92 1.69 2.77
N ALA A 36 -3.81 1.76 3.52
CA ALA A 36 -3.75 2.43 4.81
C ALA A 36 -4.10 3.94 4.71
N ILE A 37 -3.59 4.62 3.68
CA ILE A 37 -3.92 6.03 3.40
C ILE A 37 -5.41 6.17 3.07
N PHE A 38 -5.96 5.26 2.28
CA PHE A 38 -7.37 5.30 1.90
C PHE A 38 -8.29 5.03 3.09
N LEU A 39 -7.92 4.11 3.99
CA LEU A 39 -8.64 3.88 5.24
C LEU A 39 -8.64 5.15 6.11
N ASN A 40 -7.49 5.83 6.23
CA ASN A 40 -7.43 7.12 6.92
C ASN A 40 -8.36 8.16 6.26
N PHE A 41 -8.43 8.19 4.94
CA PHE A 41 -9.35 9.07 4.21
C PHE A 41 -10.81 8.74 4.51
N ILE A 42 -11.23 7.47 4.47
CA ILE A 42 -12.59 7.06 4.83
C ILE A 42 -12.93 7.50 6.26
N LEU A 43 -12.04 7.26 7.23
CA LEU A 43 -12.25 7.64 8.63
C LEU A 43 -12.44 9.16 8.78
N LYS A 44 -11.60 9.94 8.09
CA LYS A 44 -11.72 11.41 8.05
C LYS A 44 -13.05 11.85 7.47
N GLN A 45 -13.46 11.28 6.33
CA GLN A 45 -14.72 11.64 5.67
C GLN A 45 -15.94 11.25 6.52
N ALA A 46 -15.92 10.07 7.15
CA ALA A 46 -16.97 9.62 8.05
C ALA A 46 -17.17 10.58 9.24
N ARG A 47 -16.06 11.09 9.82
CA ARG A 47 -16.13 12.12 10.87
C ARG A 47 -16.50 13.51 10.34
N ALA A 48 -16.10 13.85 9.11
CA ALA A 48 -16.46 15.11 8.48
C ALA A 48 -17.97 15.19 8.20
N ALA A 49 -18.63 14.07 7.95
CA ALA A 49 -20.07 13.94 7.80
C ALA A 49 -20.87 14.11 9.12
N LYS A 50 -20.31 14.81 10.12
CA LYS A 50 -20.97 15.07 11.42
C LYS A 50 -22.32 15.77 11.23
N LEU A 51 -23.33 15.28 11.91
CA LEU A 51 -24.70 15.82 11.85
C LEU A 51 -24.87 17.12 12.66
N ALA A 52 -23.97 17.40 13.58
CA ALA A 52 -23.97 18.58 14.43
C ALA A 52 -22.54 19.05 14.74
N GLU A 53 -22.38 20.32 15.11
CA GLU A 53 -21.11 20.83 15.60
C GLU A 53 -20.84 20.33 17.03
N ASP A 54 -19.60 19.87 17.26
CA ASP A 54 -19.13 19.44 18.56
C ASP A 54 -18.74 20.67 19.40
N PRO A 55 -19.39 20.92 20.56
CA PRO A 55 -19.07 22.05 21.44
C PRO A 55 -17.62 22.04 21.96
N LEU A 56 -16.94 20.89 21.92
CA LEU A 56 -15.55 20.71 22.33
C LEU A 56 -14.56 20.78 21.15
N SER A 57 -15.05 21.05 19.94
CA SER A 57 -14.23 21.20 18.75
C SER A 57 -13.42 22.50 18.79
N ASN A 58 -12.10 22.37 18.78
CA ASN A 58 -11.16 23.47 18.60
C ASN A 58 -9.93 22.96 17.82
N SER A 59 -9.00 23.86 17.47
CA SER A 59 -7.83 23.49 16.68
C SER A 59 -6.97 22.41 17.33
N ALA A 60 -6.79 22.45 18.66
CA ALA A 60 -6.00 21.45 19.38
C ALA A 60 -6.68 20.07 19.40
N SER A 61 -7.99 20.03 19.67
CA SER A 61 -8.74 18.77 19.63
C SER A 61 -8.82 18.20 18.21
N LYS A 62 -8.86 19.04 17.18
CA LYS A 62 -8.77 18.61 15.79
C LYS A 62 -7.40 17.97 15.48
N THR A 63 -6.30 18.63 15.82
CA THR A 63 -4.95 18.08 15.60
C THR A 63 -4.75 16.75 16.31
N TYR A 64 -5.16 16.64 17.58
CA TYR A 64 -5.06 15.38 18.32
C TYR A 64 -5.87 14.25 17.66
N ARG A 65 -7.09 14.55 17.20
CA ARG A 65 -7.93 13.57 16.47
C ARG A 65 -7.29 13.16 15.15
N ASP A 66 -6.72 14.10 14.40
CA ASP A 66 -6.04 13.81 13.13
C ASP A 66 -4.85 12.84 13.36
N MET A 67 -4.08 13.03 14.44
CA MET A 67 -2.99 12.11 14.82
C MET A 67 -3.51 10.74 15.26
N LEU A 68 -4.60 10.70 16.04
CA LEU A 68 -5.23 9.46 16.45
C LEU A 68 -5.75 8.65 15.25
N ASP A 69 -6.38 9.33 14.28
CA ASP A 69 -6.87 8.70 13.05
C ASP A 69 -5.73 8.13 12.20
N GLN A 70 -4.56 8.78 12.20
CA GLN A 70 -3.36 8.24 11.55
C GLN A 70 -2.87 6.96 12.24
N GLN A 71 -2.81 6.97 13.58
CA GLN A 71 -2.40 5.79 14.34
C GLN A 71 -3.37 4.62 14.15
N TYR A 72 -4.68 4.90 14.19
CA TYR A 72 -5.70 3.89 13.95
C TYR A 72 -5.67 3.35 12.53
N ALA A 73 -5.53 4.21 11.52
CA ALA A 73 -5.39 3.74 10.14
C ALA A 73 -4.16 2.84 9.97
N SER A 74 -3.02 3.19 10.58
CA SER A 74 -1.80 2.39 10.54
C SER A 74 -1.91 1.07 11.31
N SER A 75 -2.64 1.03 12.43
CA SER A 75 -2.83 -0.22 13.17
C SER A 75 -3.86 -1.13 12.50
N LEU A 76 -4.92 -0.56 11.94
CA LEU A 76 -6.02 -1.30 11.33
C LEU A 76 -5.70 -1.77 9.91
N SER A 77 -4.78 -1.13 9.19
CA SER A 77 -4.43 -1.53 7.82
C SER A 77 -3.87 -2.95 7.71
N GLY A 78 -3.35 -3.52 8.80
CA GLY A 78 -2.93 -4.93 8.84
C GLY A 78 -4.07 -5.92 9.13
N ASP A 79 -5.16 -5.45 9.76
CA ASP A 79 -6.28 -6.29 10.21
C ASP A 79 -7.50 -6.19 9.28
N VAL A 80 -7.64 -5.07 8.58
CA VAL A 80 -8.77 -4.75 7.71
C VAL A 80 -8.30 -4.78 6.26
N ASP A 81 -8.59 -5.89 5.60
CA ASP A 81 -8.41 -6.05 4.17
C ASP A 81 -9.62 -5.44 3.42
N LEU A 82 -9.39 -4.36 2.67
CA LEU A 82 -10.42 -3.71 1.85
C LEU A 82 -10.38 -4.20 0.39
N GLY A 83 -9.42 -5.06 0.03
CA GLY A 83 -9.19 -5.56 -1.32
C GLY A 83 -8.66 -4.50 -2.28
N ILE A 84 -8.22 -3.33 -1.79
CA ILE A 84 -7.72 -2.25 -2.63
C ILE A 84 -6.32 -2.60 -3.10
N ALA A 85 -5.47 -3.12 -2.20
CA ALA A 85 -4.13 -3.55 -2.55
C ALA A 85 -4.16 -4.65 -3.64
N GLU A 86 -5.05 -5.63 -3.51
CA GLU A 86 -5.30 -6.71 -4.47
C GLU A 86 -5.87 -6.18 -5.78
N GLY A 87 -6.72 -5.15 -5.71
CA GLY A 87 -7.21 -4.42 -6.87
C GLY A 87 -6.09 -3.75 -7.65
N LEU A 88 -5.18 -3.06 -6.95
CA LEU A 88 -4.01 -2.43 -7.53
C LEU A 88 -3.06 -3.47 -8.14
N MET A 89 -2.76 -4.56 -7.42
CA MET A 89 -1.93 -5.65 -7.95
C MET A 89 -2.55 -6.29 -9.19
N ARG A 90 -3.86 -6.51 -9.22
CA ARG A 90 -4.55 -7.06 -10.40
C ARG A 90 -4.49 -6.12 -11.61
N GLN A 91 -4.53 -4.81 -11.38
CA GLN A 91 -4.54 -3.81 -12.44
C GLN A 91 -3.15 -3.44 -12.93
N PHE A 92 -2.18 -3.32 -12.01
CA PHE A 92 -0.84 -2.84 -12.27
C PHE A 92 0.24 -3.93 -12.25
N GLY A 93 -0.01 -5.08 -11.60
CA GLY A 93 0.94 -6.20 -11.58
C GLY A 93 1.26 -6.71 -13.00
N LYS A 94 0.24 -6.78 -13.87
CA LYS A 94 0.42 -7.12 -15.30
C LYS A 94 1.26 -6.12 -16.11
N LEU A 95 1.44 -4.90 -15.58
CA LEU A 95 2.27 -3.85 -16.21
C LEU A 95 3.71 -3.90 -15.70
N VAL A 96 3.94 -4.62 -14.60
CA VAL A 96 5.24 -4.76 -13.92
C VAL A 96 5.91 -6.11 -14.24
N GLU A 97 5.16 -7.11 -14.74
CA GLU A 97 5.64 -8.36 -15.36
C GLU A 97 6.36 -8.17 -16.70
#